data_AF-A0A7Y5GJG2-F1
#
_entry.id   AF-A0A7Y5GJG2-F1
#
_cell.length_a   1.000
_cell.length_b   1.000
_cell.length_c   1.000
_cell.angle_alpha   90.00
_cell.angle_beta   90.00
_cell.angle_gamma   90.00
#
_symmetry.space_group_name_H-M   'P 1'
#
loop_
_entity.id
_entity.type
_entity.pdbx_description
1 polymer ?
#
loop_
_entity_poly.entity_id
_entity_poly.type
_entity_poly.pdbx_seq_one_letter_code
_entity_poly.pdbx_strand_id
1 'polypeptide(L)' 'LRDGDFQTACQQSCPARAITFGDKNDPDSEVSRRVRSKREYTVLEEINQKPSVHYLKLVRTASTEEERHG' A
#
# COMPACT_ATOMS: atom_id res chain seq x y z
N LEU A 1 5.68 12.06 17.30
CA LEU A 1 5.57 10.59 17.20
C LEU A 1 6.50 10.15 16.10
N ARG A 2 7.30 9.09 16.30
CA ARG A 2 8.21 8.58 15.27
C ARG A 2 7.50 7.49 14.46
N ASP A 3 7.91 7.34 13.22
CA ASP A 3 7.40 6.26 12.37
C ASP A 3 7.65 4.89 13.02
N GLY A 4 6.65 4.03 13.00
CA GLY A 4 6.69 2.72 13.66
C GLY A 4 6.48 2.71 15.19
N ASP A 5 6.30 3.85 15.86
CA ASP A 5 5.93 3.88 17.30
C ASP A 5 4.56 3.19 17.54
N PHE A 6 3.69 3.11 16.51
CA PHE A 6 2.49 2.27 16.51
C PHE A 6 2.52 1.28 15.36
N GLN A 7 2.15 0.04 15.66
CA GLN A 7 1.96 -1.01 14.66
C GLN A 7 0.61 -1.66 14.88
N THR A 8 -0.21 -1.74 13.83
CA THR A 8 -1.51 -2.43 13.92
C THR A 8 -1.32 -3.94 13.97
N ALA A 9 -2.28 -4.67 14.54
CA ALA A 9 -2.22 -6.14 14.59
C ALA A 9 -2.01 -6.74 13.19
N CYS A 10 -2.74 -6.27 12.18
CA CYS A 10 -2.61 -6.74 10.81
C CYS A 10 -1.21 -6.48 10.21
N GLN A 11 -0.58 -5.35 10.55
CA GLN A 11 0.79 -5.05 10.15
C GLN A 11 1.79 -6.00 10.83
N GLN A 12 1.62 -6.25 12.13
CA GLN A 12 2.50 -7.14 12.91
C GLN A 12 2.37 -8.60 12.47
N SER A 13 1.15 -9.06 12.19
CA SER A 13 0.86 -10.44 11.81
C SER A 13 1.25 -10.80 10.38
N CYS A 14 1.50 -9.81 9.51
CA CYS A 14 1.80 -10.05 8.10
C CYS A 14 3.29 -10.33 7.88
N PRO A 15 3.73 -11.59 7.63
CA PRO A 15 5.14 -11.90 7.44
C PRO A 15 5.73 -11.23 6.19
N ALA A 16 4.90 -10.99 5.16
CA ALA A 16 5.29 -10.33 3.92
C ALA A 16 5.46 -8.81 4.06
N ARG A 17 5.09 -8.21 5.21
CA ARG A 17 5.12 -6.76 5.43
C ARG A 17 4.33 -5.97 4.37
N ALA A 18 3.19 -6.54 3.97
CA ALA A 18 2.33 -5.97 2.93
C ALA A 18 1.61 -4.70 3.41
N ILE A 19 1.19 -4.67 4.67
CA ILE A 19 0.48 -3.55 5.30
C ILE A 19 1.49 -2.65 6.00
N THR A 20 1.34 -1.34 5.85
CA THR A 20 2.13 -0.32 6.55
C THR A 20 1.21 0.75 7.08
N PHE A 21 1.28 0.98 8.38
CA PHE A 21 0.56 2.04 9.09
C PHE A 21 1.55 3.11 9.56
N GLY A 22 1.13 4.36 9.58
CA GLY A 22 1.99 5.50 9.90
C GLY A 22 1.31 6.84 9.59
N ASP A 23 2.04 7.93 9.81
CA ASP A 23 1.53 9.29 9.63
C ASP A 23 1.70 9.76 8.17
N LYS A 24 0.59 10.14 7.53
CA LYS A 24 0.58 10.67 6.16
C LYS A 24 1.05 12.12 6.08
N ASN A 25 1.00 12.87 7.19
CA ASN A 25 1.42 14.27 7.23
C ASN A 25 2.94 14.41 7.41
N ASP A 26 3.61 13.37 7.92
CA ASP A 26 5.06 13.30 7.97
C ASP A 26 5.60 12.92 6.57
N PRO A 27 6.29 13.83 5.86
CA PRO A 27 6.79 13.56 4.52
C PRO A 27 7.85 12.44 4.50
N ASP A 28 8.50 12.17 5.63
CA ASP A 28 9.58 11.20 5.78
C ASP A 28 9.10 9.85 6.35
N SER A 29 7.79 9.63 6.50
CA SER A 29 7.24 8.33 6.90
C SER A 29 7.26 7.28 5.77
N GLU A 30 7.26 6.00 6.14
CA GLU A 30 7.10 4.89 5.18
C GLU A 30 5.75 4.96 4.44
N VAL A 31 4.69 5.42 5.11
CA VAL A 31 3.37 5.62 4.48
C VAL A 31 3.46 6.68 3.39
N SER A 32 4.04 7.84 3.68
CA SER A 32 4.20 8.92 2.71
C SER A 32 5.05 8.50 1.50
N ARG A 33 6.11 7.71 1.72
CA ARG A 33 6.87 7.09 0.63
C ARG A 33 6.02 6.16 -0.24
N ARG A 34 5.23 5.27 0.36
CA ARG A 34 4.38 4.32 -0.37
C ARG A 34 3.27 5.02 -1.14
N VAL A 35 2.65 6.06 -0.58
CA VAL A 35 1.58 6.82 -1.24
C VAL A 35 2.10 7.58 -2.47
N ARG A 36 3.37 8.05 -2.46
CA ARG A 36 4.00 8.70 -3.61
C ARG A 36 4.44 7.72 -4.72
N SER A 37 4.25 6.42 -4.53
CA SER A 37 4.60 5.40 -5.52
C SER A 37 3.75 5.53 -6.79
N LYS A 38 4.37 5.32 -7.97
CA LYS A 38 3.64 5.21 -9.25
C LYS A 38 2.63 4.04 -9.31
N ARG A 39 2.70 3.12 -8.34
CA ARG A 39 1.81 1.96 -8.24
C ARG A 39 0.63 2.22 -7.32
N GLU A 40 0.56 3.38 -6.67
CA GLU A 40 -0.52 3.71 -5.75
C GLU A 40 -1.86 3.82 -6.48
N TYR A 41 -2.93 3.39 -5.82
CA TYR A 41 -4.31 3.65 -6.19
C TYR A 41 -5.23 3.54 -4.98
N THR A 42 -6.40 4.17 -5.07
CA THR A 42 -7.49 4.01 -4.08
C THR A 42 -8.65 3.21 -4.68
N VAL A 43 -9.40 2.53 -3.81
CA VAL A 43 -10.59 1.78 -4.24
C VAL A 43 -11.74 2.75 -4.45
N LEU A 44 -12.48 2.60 -5.56
CA LEU A 44 -13.63 3.44 -5.94
C LEU A 44 -13.27 4.93 -5.98
N GLU A 45 -12.21 5.27 -6.71
CA GLU A 45 -11.74 6.66 -6.83
C GLU A 45 -12.79 7.56 -7.51
N GLU A 46 -13.61 7.00 -8.40
CA GLU A 46 -14.63 7.70 -9.18
C GLU A 46 -15.73 8.37 -8.32
N ILE A 47 -15.93 7.91 -7.08
CA ILE A 47 -16.91 8.50 -6.15
C ILE A 47 -16.29 9.48 -5.15
N ASN A 48 -14.99 9.79 -5.25
CA ASN A 48 -14.29 10.78 -4.42
C ASN A 48 -14.47 10.59 -2.90
N GLN A 49 -14.47 9.33 -2.43
CA GLN A 49 -14.67 9.00 -1.02
C GLN A 49 -13.47 9.34 -0.10
N LYS A 50 -12.31 9.69 -0.68
CA LYS A 50 -11.07 10.08 0.02
C LYS A 50 -10.68 9.11 1.16
N PRO A 51 -10.43 7.82 0.83
CA PRO A 51 -10.16 6.82 1.85
C PRO A 51 -8.79 7.04 2.51
N SER A 52 -8.63 6.55 3.74
CA SER A 52 -7.33 6.54 4.44
C SER A 52 -6.45 5.35 4.06
N VAL A 53 -7.01 4.33 3.39
CA VAL A 53 -6.28 3.14 2.95
C VAL A 53 -5.94 3.27 1.46
N HIS A 54 -4.66 3.11 1.16
CA HIS A 54 -4.09 3.19 -0.17
C HIS A 54 -3.48 1.84 -0.54
N TYR A 55 -3.66 1.41 -1.79
CA TYR A 55 -3.19 0.12 -2.29
C TYR A 55 -2.03 0.31 -3.27
N LEU A 56 -1.19 -0.71 -3.40
CA LEU A 56 -0.14 -0.76 -4.41
C LEU A 56 -0.49 -1.82 -5.45
N LYS A 57 -0.46 -1.45 -6.73
CA LYS A 57 -0.71 -2.36 -7.84
C LYS A 57 0.31 -3.51 -7.84
N LEU A 58 -0.22 -4.73 -7.94
CA LEU A 58 0.58 -5.92 -8.13
C LEU A 58 1.27 -5.87 -9.50
N VAL A 59 2.61 -5.95 -9.50
CA VAL A 59 3.41 -6.07 -10.72
C VAL A 59 3.77 -7.53 -10.87
N ARG A 60 3.30 -8.16 -11.95
CA ARG A 60 3.69 -9.52 -12.34
C ARG A 60 4.74 -9.41 -13.42
N THR A 61 5.93 -9.98 -13.20
CA THR A 61 6.90 -10.17 -14.28
C THR A 61 6.41 -11.34 -15.09
N ALA A 62 5.99 -11.10 -16.33
CA ALA A 62 5.73 -12.18 -17.27
C ALA A 62 7.07 -12.82 -17.62
N SER A 63 7.39 -13.94 -16.98
CA SER A 63 8.08 -15.00 -17.71
C SER A 63 7.12 -15.41 -18.82
N THR A 64 7.58 -15.44 -20.06
CA THR A 64 6.83 -15.97 -21.20
C THR A 64 6.12 -17.27 -20.78
N GLU A 65 4.85 -17.43 -21.18
CA GLU A 65 3.89 -18.49 -20.82
C GLU A 65 3.17 -18.31 -19.48
N GLU A 66 2.01 -17.62 -19.49
CA GLU A 66 0.73 -18.12 -18.93
C GLU A 66 -0.32 -16.99 -18.90
N GLU A 67 -0.79 -16.60 -20.09
CA GLU A 67 -2.14 -16.04 -20.28
C GLU A 67 -3.22 -17.16 -20.10
N ARG A 68 -3.17 -17.91 -18.99
CA ARG A 68 -4.17 -18.97 -18.72
C ARG A 68 -4.77 -18.85 -17.33
N HIS A 69 -5.61 -17.84 -17.14
CA HIS A 69 -7.02 -18.00 -16.76
C HIS A 69 -7.54 -16.64 -16.27
N GLY A 70 -8.73 -16.29 -16.75
CA GLY A 70 -9.46 -15.09 -16.37
C GLY A 70 -9.87 -15.04 -14.90
#